data_AF-A0A2E4CTC1-F1
#
_entry.id   AF-A0A2E4CTC1-F1
#
_cell.length_a   1.000
_cell.length_b   1.000
_cell.length_c   1.000
_cell.angle_alpha   90.00
_cell.angle_beta   90.00
_cell.angle_gamma   90.00
#
_symmetry.space_group_name_H-M   'P 1'
#
loop_
_entity.id
_entity.type
_entity.pdbx_description
1 polymer ?
#
loop_
_entity_poly.entity_id
_entity_poly.type
_entity_poly.pdbx_seq_one_letter_code
_entity_poly.pdbx_strand_id
1 'polypeptide(L)'
;MITGSRGTVKLARKLRGDMSLPEVILWRELRRRPNGFKFRRQHPAGKYVLDFYCAALRLAVEVDGAAHDRKAAVARDAARSAWLRSHGIVTTRIPAATVLEDVEPVIGRIVEICRERQAVLTVPLHQTASGPPPRAGED
;
A
#
# COMPACT_ATOMS: atom_id res chain seq x y z
N MET A 1 -12.72 3.66 4.58
CA MET A 1 -12.02 3.12 3.39
C MET A 1 -11.81 4.28 2.42
N ILE A 2 -10.58 4.51 1.94
CA ILE A 2 -10.32 5.61 1.01
C ILE A 2 -11.04 5.36 -0.32
N THR A 3 -11.65 6.40 -0.89
CA THR A 3 -12.35 6.36 -2.17
C THR A 3 -11.69 7.33 -3.14
N GLY A 4 -11.98 7.20 -4.44
CA GLY A 4 -11.51 8.13 -5.47
C GLY A 4 -12.65 8.96 -6.07
N SER A 5 -12.27 10.00 -6.81
CA SER A 5 -13.22 10.82 -7.59
C SER A 5 -13.97 9.97 -8.63
N ARG A 6 -15.09 10.48 -9.16
CA ARG A 6 -15.84 9.81 -10.25
C ARG A 6 -14.94 9.47 -11.45
N GLY A 7 -14.02 10.39 -11.81
CA GLY A 7 -13.02 10.17 -12.85
C GLY A 7 -12.05 9.04 -12.50
N THR A 8 -11.53 9.04 -11.28
CA THR A 8 -10.62 8.00 -10.77
C THR A 8 -11.30 6.62 -10.73
N VAL A 9 -12.58 6.56 -10.34
CA VAL A 9 -13.35 5.31 -10.34
C VAL A 9 -13.55 4.77 -11.76
N LYS A 10 -13.82 5.65 -12.73
CA LYS A 10 -13.90 5.27 -14.15
C LYS A 10 -12.56 4.74 -14.66
N LEU A 11 -11.47 5.43 -14.34
CA LEU A 11 -10.11 5.00 -14.67
C LEU A 11 -9.79 3.63 -14.06
N ALA A 12 -10.04 3.45 -12.77
CA ALA A 12 -9.85 2.18 -12.08
C ALA A 12 -10.65 1.03 -12.73
N ARG A 13 -11.87 1.28 -13.20
CA ARG A 13 -12.65 0.28 -13.94
C ARG A 13 -11.97 -0.12 -15.25
N LYS A 14 -11.44 0.85 -16.00
CA LYS A 14 -10.67 0.58 -17.23
C LYS A 14 -9.42 -0.24 -16.94
N LEU A 15 -8.62 0.18 -15.96
CA LEU A 15 -7.39 -0.53 -15.56
C LEU A 15 -7.64 -1.97 -15.09
N ARG A 16 -8.84 -2.28 -14.58
CA ARG A 16 -9.23 -3.67 -14.28
C ARG A 16 -9.41 -4.53 -15.53
N GLY A 17 -9.73 -3.95 -16.68
CA GLY A 17 -9.75 -4.66 -17.96
C GLY A 17 -8.34 -4.79 -18.55
N ASP A 18 -7.51 -3.77 -18.32
CA ASP A 18 -6.22 -3.58 -19.02
C ASP A 18 -5.01 -3.83 -18.10
N MET A 19 -5.07 -4.80 -17.17
CA MET A 19 -3.95 -5.10 -16.28
C MET A 19 -2.76 -5.67 -17.06
N SER A 20 -1.54 -5.29 -16.68
CA SER A 20 -0.32 -5.87 -17.24
C SER A 20 -0.19 -7.36 -16.88
N LEU A 21 0.61 -8.12 -17.65
CA LEU A 21 0.88 -9.53 -17.36
C LEU A 21 1.34 -9.80 -15.91
N PRO A 22 2.35 -9.07 -15.36
CA PRO A 22 2.76 -9.27 -13.97
C PRO A 22 1.63 -8.94 -12.98
N GLU A 23 0.84 -7.88 -13.22
CA GLU A 23 -0.34 -7.61 -12.39
C GLU A 23 -1.37 -8.75 -12.43
N VAL A 24 -1.63 -9.33 -13.61
CA VAL A 24 -2.55 -10.47 -13.75
C VAL A 24 -2.06 -11.68 -12.97
N ILE A 25 -0.77 -12.01 -13.08
CA ILE A 25 -0.13 -13.12 -12.36
C ILE A 25 -0.26 -12.88 -10.85
N LEU A 26 0.17 -11.71 -10.37
CA LEU A 26 0.11 -11.38 -8.95
C LEU A 26 -1.34 -11.36 -8.42
N TRP A 27 -2.29 -10.85 -9.21
CA TRP A 27 -3.70 -10.82 -8.82
C TRP A 27 -4.30 -12.22 -8.64
N ARG A 28 -3.90 -13.20 -9.46
CA ARG A 28 -4.41 -14.58 -9.36
C ARG A 28 -4.13 -15.19 -7.99
N GLU A 29 -2.99 -14.82 -7.40
CA GLU A 29 -2.59 -15.25 -6.07
C GLU A 29 -3.21 -14.40 -4.96
N LEU A 30 -3.10 -13.07 -5.05
CA LEU A 30 -3.63 -12.16 -4.01
C LEU A 30 -5.14 -12.30 -3.79
N ARG A 31 -5.92 -12.62 -4.84
CA ARG A 31 -7.37 -12.81 -4.71
C ARG A 31 -7.77 -14.03 -3.88
N ARG A 32 -6.86 -15.00 -3.70
CA ARG A 32 -7.05 -16.19 -2.85
C ARG A 32 -6.94 -15.86 -1.36
N ARG A 33 -6.57 -14.62 -1.02
CA ARG A 33 -6.39 -14.11 0.34
C ARG A 33 -5.27 -14.86 1.09
N PRO A 34 -4.02 -14.75 0.62
CA PRO A 34 -2.90 -15.41 1.27
C PRO A 34 -2.83 -14.98 2.74
N ASN A 35 -2.76 -15.97 3.64
CA ASN A 35 -2.81 -15.79 5.09
C ASN A 35 -4.01 -14.97 5.60
N GLY A 36 -5.13 -14.97 4.87
CA GLY A 36 -6.37 -14.27 5.24
C GLY A 36 -6.43 -12.80 4.82
N PHE A 37 -5.35 -12.23 4.27
CA PHE A 37 -5.31 -10.82 3.88
C PHE A 37 -6.13 -10.54 2.62
N LYS A 38 -7.04 -9.56 2.69
CA LYS A 38 -7.95 -9.22 1.59
C LYS A 38 -7.42 -8.06 0.76
N PHE A 39 -7.05 -8.36 -0.48
CA PHE A 39 -6.64 -7.36 -1.48
C PHE A 39 -7.76 -6.99 -2.43
N ARG A 40 -7.73 -5.74 -2.89
CA ARG A 40 -8.50 -5.22 -4.02
C ARG A 40 -7.52 -4.81 -5.10
N ARG A 41 -7.81 -5.13 -6.36
CA ARG A 41 -7.03 -4.64 -7.50
C ARG A 41 -7.55 -3.31 -8.04
N GLN A 42 -6.64 -2.48 -8.53
CA GLN A 42 -6.89 -1.19 -9.15
C GLN A 42 -7.87 -0.37 -8.29
N HIS A 43 -7.45 -0.08 -7.05
CA HIS A 43 -8.26 0.57 -6.03
C HIS A 43 -8.19 2.10 -6.18
N PRO A 44 -9.31 2.80 -6.41
CA PRO A 44 -9.30 4.25 -6.51
C PRO A 44 -9.09 4.90 -5.14
N ALA A 45 -8.10 5.79 -5.03
CA ALA A 45 -7.72 6.53 -3.84
C ALA A 45 -7.43 7.99 -4.18
N GLY A 46 -8.39 8.89 -3.90
CA GLY A 46 -8.31 10.30 -4.30
C GLY A 46 -8.18 10.46 -5.81
N LYS A 47 -7.08 11.09 -6.25
CA LYS A 47 -6.72 11.23 -7.67
C LYS A 47 -5.87 10.08 -8.23
N TYR A 48 -5.51 9.11 -7.39
CA TYR A 48 -4.64 7.99 -7.76
C TYR A 48 -5.42 6.69 -7.85
N VAL A 49 -4.89 5.74 -8.61
CA VAL A 49 -5.29 4.33 -8.56
C VAL A 49 -4.10 3.55 -8.02
N LEU A 50 -4.38 2.60 -7.12
CA LEU A 50 -3.39 1.71 -6.50
C LEU A 50 -3.54 0.33 -7.13
N ASP A 51 -2.45 -0.28 -7.61
CA ASP A 51 -2.52 -1.56 -8.33
C ASP A 51 -3.16 -2.64 -7.46
N PHE A 52 -2.72 -2.74 -6.20
CA PHE A 52 -3.37 -3.56 -5.18
C PHE A 52 -3.45 -2.83 -3.84
N TYR A 53 -4.56 -3.05 -3.12
CA TYR A 53 -4.81 -2.40 -1.84
C TYR A 53 -5.42 -3.34 -0.82
N CYS A 54 -4.75 -3.49 0.33
CA CYS A 54 -5.26 -4.13 1.53
C CYS A 54 -5.83 -3.07 2.49
N ALA A 55 -7.16 -2.97 2.53
CA ALA A 55 -7.83 -1.92 3.29
C ALA A 55 -7.65 -2.05 4.82
N ALA A 56 -7.57 -3.28 5.34
CA ALA A 56 -7.38 -3.54 6.76
C ALA A 56 -6.02 -3.03 7.27
N LEU A 57 -5.00 -3.05 6.41
CA LEU A 57 -3.63 -2.67 6.76
C LEU A 57 -3.23 -1.29 6.24
N ARG A 58 -4.12 -0.63 5.47
CA ARG A 58 -3.83 0.57 4.68
C ARG A 58 -2.53 0.39 3.86
N LEU A 59 -2.40 -0.76 3.22
CA LEU A 59 -1.20 -1.14 2.45
C LEU A 59 -1.53 -1.12 0.95
N ALA A 60 -0.79 -0.33 0.20
CA ALA A 60 -0.73 -0.34 -1.26
C ALA A 60 0.46 -1.21 -1.71
N VAL A 61 0.22 -2.06 -2.70
CA VAL A 61 1.26 -2.84 -3.39
C VAL A 61 1.21 -2.43 -4.86
N GLU A 62 2.33 -1.95 -5.37
CA GLU A 62 2.49 -1.39 -6.73
C GLU A 62 3.42 -2.29 -7.53
N VAL A 63 3.08 -2.56 -8.79
CA VAL A 63 3.92 -3.35 -9.70
C VAL A 63 4.73 -2.37 -10.56
N ASP A 64 6.04 -2.33 -10.32
CA ASP A 64 6.92 -1.37 -10.98
C ASP A 64 7.61 -2.01 -12.19
N GLY A 65 7.14 -1.67 -13.40
CA GLY A 65 7.86 -1.95 -14.63
C GLY A 65 8.92 -0.88 -14.83
N ALA A 66 10.20 -1.26 -14.84
CA ALA A 66 11.36 -0.38 -14.89
C ALA A 66 11.09 0.95 -15.64
N ALA A 67 10.92 2.04 -14.90
CA ALA A 67 10.65 3.35 -15.48
C ALA A 67 11.94 3.99 -16.01
N HIS A 68 12.18 3.86 -17.31
CA HIS A 68 13.12 4.71 -18.06
C HIS A 68 12.52 6.12 -18.23
N ASP A 69 12.45 6.95 -17.18
CA ASP A 69 12.42 8.43 -17.34
C ASP A 69 12.56 9.19 -16.00
N ARG A 70 13.71 9.84 -15.79
CA ARG A 70 14.26 10.04 -14.43
C ARG A 70 14.02 11.38 -13.74
N LYS A 71 13.28 12.35 -14.29
CA LYS A 71 13.08 13.66 -13.60
C LYS A 71 11.62 14.05 -13.36
N ALA A 72 10.78 14.08 -14.40
CA ALA A 72 9.37 14.39 -14.23
C ALA A 72 8.59 13.29 -13.49
N ALA A 73 9.05 12.03 -13.61
CA ALA A 73 8.51 10.92 -12.84
C ALA A 73 8.78 11.07 -11.34
N VAL A 74 9.98 11.54 -10.95
CA VAL A 74 10.40 11.66 -9.54
C VAL A 74 9.56 12.68 -8.76
N ALA A 75 9.32 13.86 -9.32
CA ALA A 75 8.52 14.89 -8.65
C ALA A 75 7.05 14.48 -8.50
N ARG A 76 6.46 13.86 -9.55
CA ARG A 76 5.12 13.29 -9.48
C ARG A 76 5.04 12.14 -8.47
N ASP A 77 6.10 11.34 -8.36
CA ASP A 77 6.16 10.24 -7.40
C ASP A 77 6.28 10.72 -5.95
N ALA A 78 7.02 11.80 -5.71
CA ALA A 78 7.14 12.42 -4.38
C ALA A 78 5.78 12.96 -3.89
N ALA A 79 5.05 13.68 -4.74
CA ALA A 79 3.72 14.20 -4.41
C ALA A 79 2.69 13.08 -4.18
N ARG A 80 2.76 12.01 -4.98
CA ARG A 80 1.95 10.80 -4.78
C ARG A 80 2.24 10.16 -3.43
N SER A 81 3.51 9.90 -3.16
CA SER A 81 3.96 9.25 -1.94
C SER A 81 3.61 10.06 -0.69
N ALA A 82 3.80 11.38 -0.72
CA ALA A 82 3.43 12.27 0.38
C ALA A 82 1.92 12.23 0.65
N TRP A 83 1.10 12.28 -0.40
CA TRP A 83 -0.36 12.20 -0.26
C TRP A 83 -0.82 10.85 0.28
N LEU A 84 -0.24 9.74 -0.17
CA LEU A 84 -0.58 8.41 0.36
C LEU A 84 -0.20 8.29 1.84
N ARG A 85 0.99 8.75 2.22
CA ARG A 85 1.45 8.79 3.61
C ARG A 85 0.55 9.64 4.49
N SER A 86 0.10 10.82 4.03
CA SER A 86 -0.81 11.68 4.79
C SER A 86 -2.17 11.02 5.03
N HIS A 87 -2.55 10.05 4.19
CA HIS A 87 -3.73 9.22 4.37
C HIS A 87 -3.41 7.88 5.07
N GLY A 88 -2.27 7.79 5.78
CA GLY A 88 -1.83 6.60 6.52
C GLY A 88 -1.64 5.36 5.65
N ILE A 89 -1.50 5.54 4.33
CA ILE A 89 -1.29 4.45 3.37
C ILE A 89 0.21 4.21 3.24
N VAL A 90 0.63 3.00 3.58
CA VAL A 90 1.99 2.52 3.32
C VAL A 90 2.02 1.94 1.91
N THR A 91 3.09 2.19 1.17
CA THR A 91 3.25 1.69 -0.21
C THR A 91 4.47 0.79 -0.26
N THR A 92 4.34 -0.39 -0.86
CA THR A 92 5.47 -1.25 -1.25
C THR A 92 5.46 -1.42 -2.76
N ARG A 93 6.65 -1.45 -3.37
CA ARG A 93 6.83 -1.60 -4.81
C ARG A 93 7.46 -2.96 -5.09
N ILE A 94 6.83 -3.73 -5.96
CA ILE A 94 7.33 -5.03 -6.42
C ILE A 94 7.82 -4.85 -7.85
N PRO A 95 9.08 -5.16 -8.16
CA PRO A 95 9.56 -5.13 -9.53
C PRO A 95 8.75 -6.10 -10.41
N ALA A 96 8.31 -5.65 -11.58
CA ALA A 96 7.58 -6.49 -12.53
C ALA A 96 8.39 -7.75 -12.90
N ALA A 97 9.72 -7.61 -13.02
CA ALA A 97 10.63 -8.72 -13.34
C ALA A 97 10.56 -9.86 -12.32
N THR A 98 10.50 -9.55 -11.02
CA THR A 98 10.45 -10.60 -9.98
C THR A 98 9.13 -11.37 -10.01
N VAL A 99 8.03 -10.71 -10.38
CA VAL A 99 6.72 -11.37 -10.53
C VAL A 99 6.71 -12.31 -11.74
N LEU A 100 7.38 -11.90 -12.83
CA LEU A 100 7.48 -12.69 -14.05
C LEU A 100 8.44 -13.88 -13.89
N GLU A 101 9.47 -13.73 -13.08
CA GLU A 101 10.43 -14.78 -12.76
C GLU A 101 9.81 -15.86 -11.87
N ASP A 102 9.32 -15.47 -10.68
CA ASP A 102 8.61 -16.38 -9.77
C ASP A 102 7.68 -15.60 -8.82
N VAL A 103 6.39 -15.87 -8.90
CA VAL A 103 5.37 -15.21 -8.08
C VAL A 103 5.33 -15.74 -6.64
N GLU A 104 5.75 -16.97 -6.39
CA GLU A 104 5.67 -17.61 -5.06
C GLU A 104 6.48 -16.85 -3.99
N PRO A 105 7.77 -16.54 -4.18
CA PRO A 105 8.54 -15.75 -3.21
C PRO A 105 8.00 -14.32 -3.06
N VAL A 106 7.44 -13.74 -4.13
CA VAL A 106 6.80 -12.42 -4.08
C VAL A 106 5.59 -12.44 -3.14
N ILE A 107 4.75 -13.47 -3.21
CA ILE A 107 3.61 -13.63 -2.31
C ILE A 107 4.06 -13.82 -0.87
N GLY A 108 5.09 -14.65 -0.64
CA GLY A 108 5.71 -14.80 0.68
C GLY A 108 6.12 -13.45 1.26
N ARG A 109 6.84 -12.65 0.48
CA ARG A 109 7.27 -11.31 0.90
C ARG A 109 6.10 -10.36 1.18
N ILE A 110 5.05 -10.37 0.36
CA ILE A 110 3.85 -9.54 0.60
C ILE A 110 3.16 -9.95 1.91
N VAL A 111 3.09 -11.24 2.21
CA VAL A 111 2.51 -11.75 3.47
C VAL A 111 3.33 -11.30 4.67
N GLU A 112 4.66 -11.36 4.60
CA GLU A 112 5.54 -10.84 5.67
C GLU A 112 5.29 -9.36 5.93
N ILE A 113 5.28 -8.53 4.89
CA ILE A 113 4.97 -7.10 5.00
C ILE A 113 3.59 -6.88 5.63
N CYS A 114 2.60 -7.71 5.27
CA CYS A 114 1.27 -7.63 5.86
C CYS A 114 1.29 -7.94 7.35
N ARG A 115 2.03 -8.96 7.78
CA ARG A 115 2.16 -9.34 9.21
C ARG A 115 2.89 -8.26 10.01
N GLU A 116 4.01 -7.77 9.51
CA GLU A 116 4.76 -6.65 10.11
C GLU A 116 3.84 -5.44 10.28
N ARG A 117 3.08 -5.09 9.23
CA ARG A 117 2.15 -3.97 9.27
C ARG A 117 0.99 -4.21 10.23
N GLN A 118 0.45 -5.42 10.28
CA GLN A 118 -0.61 -5.80 11.21
C GLN A 118 -0.14 -5.65 12.65
N ALA A 119 1.06 -6.14 12.98
CA ALA A 119 1.65 -6.02 14.31
C ALA A 119 1.74 -4.56 14.77
N VAL A 120 2.23 -3.66 13.91
CA VAL A 120 2.30 -2.21 14.21
C VAL A 120 0.91 -1.60 14.48
N LEU A 121 -0.15 -2.09 13.82
CA LEU A 121 -1.51 -1.58 14.01
C LEU A 121 -2.23 -2.17 15.23
N THR A 122 -1.81 -3.36 15.70
CA THR A 122 -2.43 -4.05 16.84
C THR A 122 -1.76 -3.75 18.18
N VAL A 123 -0.55 -3.20 18.20
CA VAL A 123 0.09 -2.74 19.44
C VAL A 123 -0.72 -1.56 19.99
N PRO A 124 -1.28 -1.64 21.22
CA PRO A 124 -1.91 -0.49 21.86
C PRO A 124 -0.88 0.62 22.00
N LEU A 125 -1.24 1.85 21.62
CA LEU A 125 -0.48 3.05 21.96
C LEU A 125 -0.47 3.21 23.48
N HIS A 126 0.41 2.50 24.20
CA HIS A 126 0.81 2.92 25.53
C HIS A 126 1.81 4.05 25.33
N GLN A 127 1.29 5.25 25.07
CA GLN A 127 2.04 6.46 25.35
C GLN A 127 2.26 6.49 26.87
N THR A 128 3.47 6.21 27.32
CA THR A 128 3.89 6.71 28.62
C THR A 128 3.94 8.23 28.52
N ALA A 129 2.85 8.90 28.92
CA ALA A 129 2.92 10.31 29.26
C ALA A 129 3.75 10.42 30.55
N SER A 130 5.08 10.33 30.43
CA SER A 130 5.97 10.78 31.50
C SER A 130 6.14 12.29 31.34
N GLY A 131 5.07 13.03 31.62
CA GLY A 131 5.20 14.42 32.01
C GLY A 131 6.08 14.49 33.26
N PRO A 132 6.84 15.58 33.45
CA PRO A 132 7.63 15.73 34.67
C PRO A 132 6.71 15.62 35.90
N PRO A 133 7.17 14.97 36.99
CA PRO A 133 6.36 14.85 38.20
C PRO A 133 5.99 16.25 38.72
N PRO A 134 4.81 16.39 39.36
CA PRO A 134 4.42 17.67 39.95
C PRO A 134 5.50 18.11 40.95
N ARG A 135 5.89 19.38 40.88
CA ARG A 135 6.73 20.00 41.90
C ARG A 135 5.98 19.94 43.22
N ALA A 136 6.56 19.29 44.22
CA ALA A 136 6.16 19.48 45.60
C ALA A 136 6.50 20.94 45.97
N GLY A 137 5.49 21.81 46.03
CA GLY A 137 5.50 22.99 46.90
C GLY A 137 4.89 22.52 48.23
N GLU A 138 5.59 22.61 49.36
CA GLU A 138 5.74 23.84 50.18
C GLU A 138 4.38 24.28 50.75
N ASP A 139 3.97 23.66 51.87
CA ASP A 139 3.86 24.29 53.20
C ASP A 139 3.61 23.22 54.28
#